data_AF-A0A948LSS7-F1
#
_entry.id   AF-A0A948LSS7-F1
#
_cell.length_a   1.000
_cell.length_b   1.000
_cell.length_c   1.000
_cell.angle_alpha   90.00
_cell.angle_beta   90.00
_cell.angle_gamma   90.00
#
_symmetry.space_group_name_H-M   'P 1'
#
loop_
_entity.id
_entity.type
_entity.pdbx_description
1 polymer ?
#
loop_
_entity_poly.entity_id
_entity_poly.type
_entity_poly.pdbx_seq_one_letter_code
_entity_poly.pdbx_strand_id
1 'polypeptide(L)' 'MLDQEQTEIRLEYAKLKQDHADFDAAIDAMIAMGCDPLQIQRMKKKKLAFKDRIKNLEDKIIPDIIA' A
#
# COMPACT_ATOMS: atom_id res chain seq x y z
N MET A 1 4.45 22.97 14.20
CA MET A 1 3.86 22.83 12.85
C MET A 1 4.52 21.71 12.05
N LEU A 2 5.85 21.56 12.02
CA LEU A 2 6.53 20.42 11.38
C LEU A 2 6.09 19.04 11.93
N ASP A 3 5.86 18.90 13.24
CA ASP A 3 5.48 17.61 13.84
C ASP A 3 4.09 17.11 13.40
N GLN A 4 3.17 18.02 13.06
CA GLN A 4 1.82 17.66 12.60
C GLN A 4 1.89 17.05 11.20
N GLU A 5 2.66 17.68 10.30
CA GLU A 5 2.83 17.21 8.93
C GLU A 5 3.51 15.83 8.89
N GLN A 6 4.54 15.61 9.71
CA GLN A 6 5.15 14.27 9.85
C GLN A 6 4.19 13.23 10.40
N THR A 7 3.33 13.60 11.35
CA THR A 7 2.34 12.68 11.94
C THR A 7 1.27 12.28 10.93
N GLU A 8 0.80 13.24 10.13
CA GLU A 8 -0.16 13.00 9.05
C GLU A 8 0.41 12.06 7.99
N ILE A 9 1.65 12.29 7.55
CA ILE A 9 2.32 11.43 6.55
C ILE A 9 2.50 10.00 7.10
N ARG A 10 2.87 9.84 8.38
CA ARG A 10 2.97 8.52 9.02
C ARG A 10 1.61 7.81 9.13
N LEU A 11 0.55 8.55 9.44
CA LEU A 11 -0.82 8.02 9.47
C LEU A 11 -1.29 7.58 8.09
N GLU A 12 -1.03 8.38 7.06
CA GLU A 12 -1.37 8.06 5.68
C GLU A 12 -0.60 6.83 5.20
N TYR A 13 0.69 6.75 5.52
CA TYR A 13 1.53 5.57 5.25
C TYR A 13 0.99 4.31 5.95
N ALA A 14 0.63 4.41 7.23
CA ALA A 14 0.06 3.28 7.97
C ALA A 14 -1.26 2.80 7.36
N LYS A 15 -2.14 3.72 6.95
CA LYS A 15 -3.38 3.41 6.24
C LYS A 15 -3.09 2.71 4.91
N LEU A 16 -2.22 3.27 4.07
CA LEU A 16 -1.88 2.68 2.78
C LEU A 16 -1.28 1.27 2.93
N LYS A 17 -0.46 1.05 3.96
CA LYS A 17 0.12 -0.24 4.28
C LYS A 17 -0.93 -1.26 4.70
N GLN A 18 -1.92 -0.84 5.49
CA GLN A 18 -3.06 -1.66 5.86
C GLN A 18 -3.92 -2.00 4.63
N ASP A 19 -4.28 -1.01 3.82
CA ASP A 19 -5.03 -1.20 2.58
C ASP A 19 -4.32 -2.21 1.65
N HIS A 20 -2.99 -2.11 1.53
CA HIS A 20 -2.19 -3.05 0.74
C HIS A 20 -2.27 -4.49 1.29
N ALA A 21 -2.26 -4.67 2.61
CA ALA A 21 -2.43 -5.98 3.24
C ALA A 21 -3.84 -6.54 3.00
N ASP A 22 -4.86 -5.69 3.04
CA ASP A 22 -6.25 -6.09 2.74
C ASP A 22 -6.41 -6.49 1.27
N PHE A 23 -5.75 -5.78 0.34
CA PHE A 23 -5.70 -6.17 -1.06
C PHE A 23 -5.01 -7.53 -1.28
N ASP A 24 -3.99 -7.84 -0.48
CA ASP A 24 -3.34 -9.15 -0.51
C ASP A 24 -4.28 -10.25 -0.07
N ALA A 25 -4.93 -10.07 1.09
CA ALA A 25 -5.92 -11.01 1.60
C ALA A 25 -7.08 -11.22 0.60
N ALA A 26 -7.52 -10.14 -0.07
CA ALA A 26 -8.55 -10.23 -1.11
C ALA A 26 -8.08 -11.03 -2.33
N ILE A 27 -6.84 -10.83 -2.79
CA ILE A 27 -6.27 -11.60 -3.91
C ILE A 27 -6.16 -13.07 -3.54
N ASP A 28 -5.69 -13.39 -2.33
CA ASP A 28 -5.56 -14.77 -1.85
C ASP A 28 -6.93 -15.45 -1.72
N ALA A 29 -7.93 -14.73 -1.21
CA ALA A 29 -9.31 -15.23 -1.16
C ALA A 29 -9.88 -15.48 -2.58
N MET A 30 -9.63 -14.58 -3.53
CA MET A 30 -10.04 -14.77 -4.93
C MET A 30 -9.35 -15.98 -5.57
N ILE A 31 -8.07 -16.21 -5.27
CA ILE A 31 -7.35 -17.41 -5.72
C ILE A 31 -7.95 -18.67 -5.10
N ALA A 32 -8.20 -18.66 -3.79
CA ALA A 32 -8.77 -19.80 -3.07
C ALA A 32 -10.20 -20.14 -3.54
N MET A 33 -11.00 -19.14 -3.88
CA MET A 33 -12.34 -19.32 -4.45
C MET A 33 -12.33 -19.73 -5.93
N GLY A 34 -11.17 -19.73 -6.59
CA GLY A 34 -11.08 -20.04 -8.03
C GLY A 34 -11.72 -18.97 -8.92
N CYS A 35 -11.64 -17.70 -8.53
CA CYS A 35 -12.10 -16.59 -9.35
C CYS A 35 -11.34 -16.49 -10.68
N ASP A 36 -11.93 -15.76 -11.62
CA ASP A 36 -11.38 -15.59 -12.96
C ASP A 36 -9.94 -15.01 -12.93
N PRO A 37 -8.99 -15.62 -13.68
CA PRO A 37 -7.60 -15.16 -13.72
C PRO A 37 -7.43 -13.69 -14.13
N LEU A 38 -8.30 -13.16 -14.99
CA LEU A 38 -8.28 -11.76 -15.42
C LEU A 38 -8.66 -10.82 -14.27
N GLN A 39 -9.61 -11.22 -13.42
CA GLN A 39 -9.97 -10.45 -12.24
C GLN A 39 -8.83 -10.41 -11.22
N ILE A 40 -8.20 -11.56 -10.98
CA ILE A 40 -7.02 -11.67 -10.11
C ILE A 40 -5.86 -10.80 -10.66
N GLN A 41 -5.62 -10.82 -11.98
CA GLN A 41 -4.60 -10.01 -12.62
C GLN A 41 -4.88 -8.51 -12.49
N ARG A 42 -6.14 -8.08 -12.64
CA ARG A 42 -6.55 -6.68 -12.41
C ARG A 42 -6.32 -6.25 -10.97
N MET A 43 -6.63 -7.11 -9.99
CA MET A 43 -6.39 -6.84 -8.58
C MET A 43 -4.89 -6.74 -8.27
N LYS A 44 -4.07 -7.65 -8.79
CA LYS A 44 -2.60 -7.56 -8.69
C LYS A 44 -2.04 -6.27 -9.28
N LYS A 45 -2.59 -5.80 -10.42
CA LYS A 45 -2.20 -4.52 -11.02
C LYS A 45 -2.57 -3.33 -10.12
N LYS A 46 -3.76 -3.34 -9.50
CA LYS A 46 -4.14 -2.32 -8.51
C LYS A 46 -3.22 -2.35 -7.30
N LYS A 47 -2.94 -3.54 -6.77
CA LYS A 47 -2.00 -3.73 -5.66
C LYS A 47 -0.61 -3.16 -5.97
N LEU A 48 -0.10 -3.34 -7.19
CA LEU A 48 1.17 -2.78 -7.60
C LEU A 48 1.19 -1.24 -7.51
N ALA A 49 0.12 -0.56 -7.95
CA ALA A 49 0.02 0.89 -7.83
C ALA A 49 -0.02 1.37 -6.36
N PHE A 50 -0.64 0.60 -5.46
CA PHE A 50 -0.58 0.87 -4.02
C PHE A 50 0.84 0.69 -3.47
N LYS A 51 1.54 -0.37 -3.87
CA LYS A 51 2.93 -0.60 -3.50
C LYS A 51 3.84 0.55 -3.95
N ASP A 52 3.65 1.04 -5.17
CA ASP A 52 4.42 2.18 -5.69
C ASP A 52 4.13 3.48 -4.91
N ARG A 53 2.87 3.70 -4.52
CA ARG A 53 2.51 4.83 -3.63
C ARG A 53 3.09 4.70 -2.23
N ILE A 54 3.06 3.51 -1.64
CA ILE A 54 3.70 3.22 -0.34
C ILE A 54 5.18 3.56 -0.42
N LYS A 55 5.86 3.09 -1.47
CA LYS A 55 7.29 3.35 -1.67
C LYS A 55 7.60 4.84 -1.79
N ASN A 56 6.78 5.59 -2.54
CA ASN A 56 6.94 7.05 -2.64
C ASN A 56 6.69 7.78 -1.31
N LEU A 57 5.79 7.29 -0.46
CA LEU A 57 5.58 7.84 0.89
C LEU A 57 6.72 7.44 1.84
N GLU A 58 7.20 6.19 1.74
CA GLU A 58 8.40 5.71 2.42
C GLU A 58 9.59 6.61 2.09
N ASP A 59 9.84 6.89 0.82
CA ASP A 59 10.90 7.79 0.35
C ASP A 59 10.72 9.25 0.77
N LYS A 60 9.54 9.64 1.27
CA LYS A 60 9.27 10.97 1.88
C LYS A 60 9.37 10.97 3.40
N ILE A 61 9.17 9.82 4.07
CA ILE A 61 9.33 9.66 5.53
C ILE A 61 10.78 9.32 5.89
N ILE A 62 11.44 8.48 5.09
CA ILE A 62 12.82 8.03 5.26
C ILE A 62 13.92 9.08 4.94
N PRO A 63 13.73 10.14 4.11
CA PRO A 63 14.83 11.07 3.84
C PRO A 63 15.24 11.85 5.09
N ASP A 64 14.38 11.88 6.14
CA ASP A 64 14.68 12.45 7.46
C ASP A 64 15.45 11.51 8.40
N ILE A 65 15.69 10.25 8.00
CA ILE A 65 16.38 9.22 8.82
C ILE A 65 17.81 8.96 8.32
N ILE A 66 18.15 9.42 7.11
CA ILE A 66 19.47 9.25 6.47
C ILE A 66 20.03 10.62 6.01
N ALA A 67 19.84 11.66 6.82
CA ALA A 67 20.51 12.96 6.69
C ALA A 67 21.54 13.14 7.81
#